data_AF-C5T4Z9-F1
#
_entry.id   AF-C5T4Z9-F1
#
_cell.length_a   1.000
_cell.length_b   1.000
_cell.length_c   1.000
_cell.angle_alpha   90.00
_cell.angle_beta   90.00
_cell.angle_gamma   90.00
#
_symmetry.space_group_name_H-M   'P 1'
#
loop_
_entity.id
_entity.type
_entity.pdbx_description
1 polymer ?
#
loop_
_entity_poly.entity_id
_entity_poly.type
_entity_poly.pdbx_seq_one_letter_code
_entity_poly.pdbx_strand_id
1 'polypeptide(L)'
;MIHYHGLPITPETAAAVVLQGGHGFVSFAEPRNLGLAAAVCQSFAVDNGAFTAWKQGRPVQDWRPFYEWAGEAKLIPACDFAVVPDVIDGDEAANDALLA
;
A
#
# COMPACT_ATOMS: atom_id res chain seq x y z
N MET A 1 14.27 11.68 8.22
CA MET A 1 12.95 11.00 8.17
C MET A 1 12.58 10.85 6.71
N ILE A 2 12.23 9.65 6.25
CA ILE A 2 11.79 9.41 4.87
C ILE A 2 10.30 9.81 4.77
N HIS A 3 9.94 10.58 3.75
CA HIS A 3 8.55 10.93 3.46
C HIS A 3 8.06 10.12 2.26
N TYR A 4 6.94 9.40 2.43
CA TYR A 4 6.32 8.66 1.34
C TYR A 4 5.08 9.40 0.83
N HIS A 5 4.99 9.57 -0.49
CA HIS A 5 3.85 10.17 -1.16
C HIS A 5 2.79 9.10 -1.48
N GLY A 6 1.57 9.31 -0.98
CA GLY A 6 0.44 8.42 -1.25
C GLY A 6 0.06 8.35 -2.73
N LEU A 7 -0.22 7.14 -3.20
CA LEU A 7 -0.75 6.85 -4.54
C LEU A 7 -2.20 6.33 -4.46
N PRO A 8 -3.04 6.61 -5.49
CA PRO A 8 -2.71 7.25 -6.76
C PRO A 8 -2.52 8.76 -6.68
N ILE A 9 -1.58 9.27 -7.48
CA ILE A 9 -1.59 10.66 -7.96
C ILE A 9 -2.09 10.60 -9.41
N THR A 10 -3.08 11.42 -9.75
CA THR A 10 -3.72 11.40 -11.07
C THR A 10 -3.49 12.75 -11.77
N PRO A 11 -3.08 12.77 -13.05
CA PRO A 11 -2.79 11.62 -13.91
C PRO A 11 -1.44 10.94 -13.60
N GLU A 12 -1.23 9.71 -14.08
CA GLU A 12 0.02 8.95 -13.88
C GLU A 12 1.27 9.70 -14.38
N THR A 13 1.13 10.55 -15.41
CA THR A 13 2.22 11.39 -15.89
C THR A 13 2.67 12.41 -14.84
N ALA A 14 1.75 12.97 -14.05
CA ALA A 14 2.09 13.83 -12.93
C ALA A 14 2.69 13.02 -11.77
N ALA A 15 2.16 11.82 -11.51
CA ALA A 15 2.70 10.91 -10.51
C ALA A 15 4.17 10.57 -10.78
N ALA A 16 4.53 10.26 -12.03
CA ALA A 16 5.90 9.99 -12.44
C ALA A 16 6.85 11.15 -12.09
N VAL A 17 6.42 12.39 -12.32
CA VAL A 17 7.22 13.59 -12.01
C VAL A 17 7.37 13.79 -10.50
N VAL A 18 6.28 13.65 -9.73
CA VAL A 18 6.28 13.84 -8.28
C VAL A 18 7.13 12.77 -7.57
N LEU A 19 7.08 11.54 -8.07
CA LEU A 19 7.74 10.39 -7.44
C LEU A 19 9.21 10.20 -7.86
N GLN A 20 9.67 10.87 -8.93
CA GLN A 20 11.01 10.64 -9.49
C GLN A 20 12.11 10.82 -8.44
N GLY A 21 12.81 9.74 -8.10
CA GLY A 21 13.86 9.72 -7.07
C GLY A 21 13.35 9.91 -5.64
N GLY A 22 12.03 9.99 -5.43
CA GLY A 22 11.38 10.11 -4.13
C GLY A 22 10.93 8.75 -3.59
N HIS A 23 9.91 8.76 -2.73
CA HIS A 23 9.38 7.55 -2.12
C HIS A 23 7.86 7.45 -2.28
N GLY A 24 7.37 6.31 -2.75
CA GLY A 24 5.95 6.08 -3.03
C GLY A 24 5.26 5.22 -1.97
N PHE A 25 4.00 5.52 -1.65
CA PHE A 25 3.16 4.69 -0.79
C PHE A 25 1.97 4.16 -1.59
N VAL A 26 2.07 2.90 -2.00
CA VAL A 26 1.17 2.28 -2.97
C VAL A 26 -0.02 1.64 -2.25
N SER A 27 -1.23 2.10 -2.51
CA SER A 27 -2.44 1.52 -1.94
C SER A 27 -2.82 0.20 -2.63
N PHE A 28 -3.19 -0.82 -1.85
CA PHE A 28 -3.78 -2.06 -2.37
C PHE A 28 -5.09 -1.84 -3.16
N ALA A 29 -5.79 -0.73 -2.90
CA ALA A 29 -6.97 -0.34 -3.69
C ALA A 29 -6.62 0.09 -5.12
N GLU A 30 -5.34 0.41 -5.38
CA GLU A 30 -4.85 0.83 -6.69
C GLU A 30 -3.50 0.17 -7.03
N PRO A 31 -3.48 -1.17 -7.16
CA PRO A 31 -2.24 -1.95 -7.28
C PRO A 31 -1.49 -1.67 -8.59
N ARG A 32 -2.16 -1.11 -9.61
CA ARG A 32 -1.53 -0.73 -10.89
C ARG A 32 -0.40 0.29 -10.71
N ASN A 33 -0.43 1.10 -9.65
CA ASN A 33 0.62 2.09 -9.40
C ASN A 33 1.91 1.48 -8.86
N LEU A 34 1.93 0.20 -8.49
CA LEU A 34 3.14 -0.49 -8.05
C LEU A 34 4.23 -0.45 -9.13
N GLY A 35 3.87 -0.69 -10.39
CA GLY A 35 4.81 -0.65 -11.50
C GLY A 35 5.43 0.73 -11.70
N LEU A 36 4.64 1.79 -11.55
CA LEU A 36 5.14 3.16 -11.61
C LEU A 36 6.12 3.43 -10.46
N ALA A 37 5.71 3.14 -9.22
CA ALA A 37 6.53 3.37 -8.03
C ALA A 37 7.87 2.60 -8.11
N ALA A 38 7.83 1.33 -8.52
CA ALA A 38 9.02 0.51 -8.70
C ALA A 38 9.97 1.04 -9.78
N ALA A 39 9.44 1.75 -10.79
CA ALA A 39 10.24 2.29 -11.90
C ALA A 39 10.90 3.64 -11.58
N VAL A 40 10.24 4.51 -10.80
CA VAL A 40 10.69 5.92 -10.65
C VAL A 40 11.12 6.30 -9.24
N CYS A 41 10.64 5.59 -8.20
CA CYS A 41 11.00 5.91 -6.82
C CYS A 41 12.38 5.37 -6.46
N GLN A 42 13.05 6.04 -5.50
CA GLN A 42 14.21 5.47 -4.82
C GLN A 42 13.81 4.29 -3.93
N SER A 43 12.65 4.38 -3.28
CA SER A 43 12.01 3.25 -2.60
C SER A 43 10.50 3.42 -2.52
N PHE A 44 9.78 2.36 -2.16
CA PHE A 44 8.35 2.44 -1.94
C PHE A 44 7.92 1.53 -0.79
N ALA A 45 6.74 1.79 -0.26
CA ALA A 45 6.06 0.91 0.67
C ALA A 45 4.63 0.67 0.20
N VAL A 46 3.99 -0.38 0.70
CA VAL A 46 2.61 -0.73 0.34
C VAL A 46 1.66 -0.58 1.53
N ASP A 47 0.46 -0.08 1.24
CA ASP A 47 -0.62 0.19 2.18
C ASP A 47 -1.78 -0.81 1.98
N ASN A 48 -2.35 -1.30 3.09
CA ASN A 48 -3.44 -2.28 3.09
C ASN A 48 -4.78 -1.67 2.61
N GLY A 49 -4.95 -0.36 2.72
CA GLY A 49 -6.19 0.35 2.37
C GLY A 49 -7.39 0.14 3.32
N ALA A 50 -7.21 -0.47 4.50
CA ALA A 50 -8.26 -0.80 5.48
C ALA A 50 -9.09 0.44 5.87
N PHE A 51 -8.42 1.54 6.21
CA PHE A 51 -9.09 2.79 6.60
C PHE A 51 -10.00 3.32 5.49
N THR A 52 -9.53 3.33 4.24
CA THR A 52 -10.32 3.81 3.10
C THR A 52 -11.54 2.91 2.86
N ALA A 53 -11.34 1.59 2.88
CA ALA A 53 -12.41 0.61 2.68
C ALA A 53 -13.49 0.73 3.78
N TRP A 54 -13.07 0.84 5.04
CA TRP A 54 -13.95 1.06 6.18
C TRP A 54 -14.72 2.38 6.05
N LYS A 55 -14.04 3.48 5.73
CA LYS A 55 -14.67 4.81 5.57
C LYS A 55 -15.72 4.83 4.45
N GLN A 56 -15.57 3.99 3.43
CA GLN A 56 -16.54 3.81 2.35
C GLN A 56 -17.70 2.85 2.71
N GLY A 57 -17.73 2.33 3.94
CA GLY A 57 -18.73 1.36 4.40
C GLY A 57 -18.56 -0.03 3.78
N ARG A 58 -17.35 -0.35 3.30
CA ARG A 58 -17.03 -1.61 2.62
C ARG A 58 -15.73 -2.22 3.18
N PRO A 59 -15.67 -2.52 4.49
CA PRO A 59 -14.46 -3.09 5.09
C PRO A 59 -14.07 -4.39 4.38
N VAL A 60 -12.77 -4.56 4.13
CA VAL A 60 -12.22 -5.76 3.48
C VAL A 60 -12.50 -6.98 4.36
N GLN A 61 -13.08 -8.02 3.77
CA GLN A 61 -13.43 -9.26 4.48
C GLN A 61 -12.42 -10.39 4.27
N ASP A 62 -11.65 -10.30 3.18
CA ASP A 62 -10.67 -11.31 2.80
C ASP A 62 -9.34 -10.63 2.48
N TRP A 63 -8.35 -10.89 3.32
CA TRP A 63 -7.01 -10.29 3.23
C TRP A 63 -6.02 -11.17 2.47
N ARG A 64 -6.37 -12.39 2.06
CA ARG A 64 -5.46 -13.27 1.30
C ARG A 64 -4.91 -12.59 0.04
N PRO A 65 -5.73 -11.89 -0.78
CA PRO A 65 -5.22 -11.19 -1.96
C PRO A 65 -4.22 -10.07 -1.62
N PHE A 66 -4.41 -9.39 -0.48
CA PHE A 66 -3.45 -8.39 -0.02
C PHE A 66 -2.12 -9.06 0.36
N TYR A 67 -2.15 -10.15 1.13
CA TYR A 67 -0.93 -10.83 1.55
C TYR A 67 -0.13 -11.42 0.38
N GLU A 68 -0.81 -11.99 -0.61
CA GLU A 68 -0.18 -12.47 -1.85
C GLU A 68 0.50 -11.31 -2.58
N TRP A 69 -0.24 -10.22 -2.82
CA TRP A 69 0.27 -9.04 -3.52
C TRP A 69 1.42 -8.34 -2.77
N ALA A 70 1.28 -8.15 -1.46
CA ALA A 70 2.31 -7.55 -0.62
C ALA A 70 3.55 -8.45 -0.54
N GLY A 71 3.36 -9.78 -0.52
CA GLY A 71 4.42 -10.76 -0.61
C GLY A 71 5.23 -10.61 -1.88
N GLU A 72 4.57 -10.48 -3.04
CA GLU A 72 5.21 -10.23 -4.33
C GLU A 72 5.90 -8.86 -4.38
N ALA A 73 5.23 -7.80 -3.90
CA ALA A 73 5.79 -6.46 -3.89
C ALA A 73 7.10 -6.37 -3.09
N LYS A 74 7.17 -7.10 -1.96
CA LYS A 74 8.38 -7.19 -1.11
C LYS A 74 9.55 -7.90 -1.78
N LEU A 75 9.35 -8.63 -2.87
CA LEU A 75 10.44 -9.21 -3.66
C LEU A 75 11.15 -8.16 -4.53
N ILE A 76 10.56 -6.97 -4.70
CA ILE A 76 11.17 -5.86 -5.42
C ILE A 76 12.18 -5.18 -4.48
N PRO A 77 13.47 -5.05 -4.85
CA PRO A 77 14.51 -4.52 -3.95
C PRO A 77 14.24 -3.13 -3.37
N ALA A 78 13.44 -2.32 -4.08
CA ALA A 78 13.05 -0.98 -3.66
C ALA A 78 11.87 -0.96 -2.66
N CYS A 79 11.30 -2.11 -2.29
CA CYS A 79 10.22 -2.18 -1.31
C CYS A 79 10.79 -2.16 0.12
N ASP A 80 10.52 -1.09 0.87
CA ASP A 80 11.01 -0.95 2.25
C ASP A 80 10.15 -1.74 3.25
N PHE A 81 8.82 -1.65 3.13
CA PHE A 81 7.88 -2.32 4.03
C PHE A 81 6.47 -2.42 3.44
N ALA A 82 5.64 -3.24 4.11
CA ALA A 82 4.21 -3.35 3.88
C ALA A 82 3.47 -3.10 5.21
N VAL A 83 2.36 -2.36 5.17
CA VAL A 83 1.48 -2.19 6.34
C VAL A 83 0.54 -3.38 6.42
N VAL A 84 0.59 -4.15 7.50
CA VAL A 84 -0.31 -5.29 7.71
C VAL A 84 -1.75 -4.84 7.90
N PRO A 85 -2.75 -5.68 7.54
CA PRO A 85 -4.17 -5.40 7.78
C PRO A 85 -4.51 -5.07 9.24
N ASP A 86 -5.49 -4.19 9.42
CA ASP A 86 -6.03 -3.79 10.72
C ASP A 86 -7.57 -3.70 10.70
N VAL A 87 -8.18 -3.85 11.87
CA VAL A 87 -9.62 -3.65 12.09
C VAL A 87 -9.84 -2.25 12.67
N ILE A 88 -10.39 -1.34 11.86
CA ILE A 88 -10.74 0.00 12.31
C ILE A 88 -11.82 -0.08 13.39
N ASP A 89 -11.61 0.67 14.49
CA ASP A 89 -12.39 0.59 15.74
C ASP A 89 -12.37 -0.79 16.44
N GLY A 90 -11.46 -1.68 16.03
CA GLY A 90 -11.23 -2.97 16.67
C GLY A 90 -10.25 -2.92 17.85
N ASP A 91 -9.99 -4.09 18.43
CA ASP A 91 -9.00 -4.29 19.48
C ASP A 91 -7.77 -5.05 18.96
N GLU A 92 -6.79 -5.28 19.86
CA GLU A 92 -5.57 -6.02 19.54
C GLU A 92 -5.85 -7.44 19.04
N ALA A 93 -6.78 -8.14 19.68
CA ALA A 93 -7.15 -9.51 19.29
C ALA A 93 -7.79 -9.55 17.89
N ALA A 94 -8.57 -8.53 17.53
CA ALA A 94 -9.12 -8.39 16.19
C ALA A 94 -8.03 -8.18 15.14
N ASN A 95 -6.98 -7.41 15.44
CA ASN A 95 -5.83 -7.25 14.55
C ASN A 95 -4.99 -8.53 14.43
N ASP A 96 -4.75 -9.23 15.55
CA ASP A 96 -4.01 -10.49 15.56
C ASP A 96 -4.70 -11.57 14.71
N ALA A 97 -6.04 -11.58 14.69
CA ALA A 97 -6.82 -12.48 13.86
C ALA A 97 -6.64 -12.24 12.36
N LEU A 98 -6.06 -11.11 11.94
CA LEU A 98 -5.77 -10.81 10.54
C LEU A 98 -4.38 -11.26 10.09
N LEU A 99 -3.50 -11.71 10.99
CA LEU A 99 -2.14 -12.14 10.65
C LEU A 99 -2.16 -13.44 9.81
N ALA A 100 -1.36 -13.48 8.74
CA ALA A 100 -1.22 -14.62 7.83
C ALA A 100 0.23 -14.91 7.47
#